data_AF-A0A1D6K8K4-F1
#
_entry.id   AF-A0A1D6K8K4-F1
#
_cell.length_a   1.000
_cell.length_b   1.000
_cell.length_c   1.000
_cell.angle_alpha   90.00
_cell.angle_beta   90.00
_cell.angle_gamma   90.00
#
_symmetry.space_group_name_H-M   'P 1'
#
loop_
_entity.id
_entity.type
_entity.pdbx_description
1 polymer ?
#
loop_
_entity_poly.entity_id
_entity_poly.type
_entity_poly.pdbx_seq_one_letter_code
_entity_poly.pdbx_strand_id
1 'polypeptide(L)'
;MMASVRSHYQLMEEAGRPKRHTHALAAQWAEHMNWLADQVGEPPVEPWKCEVFDKVLASILALDEAYRDRWEQEEDGGSSGHQEGIRIRASSIM
;
A
#
# COMPACT_ATOMS: atom_id res chain seq x y z
N MET A 1 -21.66 -6.50 8.31
CA MET A 1 -20.97 -5.56 9.24
C MET A 1 -20.42 -6.28 10.48
N MET A 2 -21.24 -6.65 11.46
CA MET A 2 -20.73 -7.30 12.69
C MET A 2 -20.18 -8.73 12.49
N ALA A 3 -20.78 -9.51 11.59
CA ALA A 3 -20.29 -10.86 11.29
C ALA A 3 -18.85 -10.85 10.74
N SER A 4 -18.56 -9.93 9.80
CA SER A 4 -17.22 -9.78 9.20
C SER A 4 -16.16 -9.31 10.22
N VAL A 5 -16.54 -8.43 11.15
CA VAL A 5 -15.65 -8.01 12.24
C VAL A 5 -15.34 -9.17 13.18
N ARG A 6 -16.35 -9.99 13.52
CA ARG A 6 -16.15 -11.17 14.37
C ARG A 6 -15.27 -12.22 13.70
N SER A 7 -15.47 -12.50 12.41
CA SER A 7 -14.61 -13.43 11.67
C SER A 7 -13.18 -12.91 11.59
N HIS A 8 -12.97 -11.61 11.42
CA HIS A 8 -11.63 -11.03 11.44
C HIS A 8 -10.93 -11.23 12.79
N TYR A 9 -11.64 -11.00 13.91
CA TYR A 9 -11.09 -11.25 15.25
C TYR A 9 -10.80 -12.73 15.51
N GLN A 10 -11.63 -13.65 15.01
CA GLN A 10 -11.38 -15.10 15.12
C GLN A 10 -10.10 -15.49 14.38
N LEU A 11 -9.92 -15.04 13.13
CA LEU A 11 -8.68 -15.29 12.37
C LEU A 11 -7.44 -14.71 13.06
N MET A 12 -7.58 -13.53 13.69
CA MET A 12 -6.48 -12.96 14.48
C MET A 12 -6.14 -13.82 15.70
N GLU A 13 -7.14 -14.31 16.42
CA GLU A 13 -6.98 -15.15 17.61
C GLU A 13 -6.35 -16.50 17.25
N GLU A 14 -6.83 -17.14 16.18
CA GLU A 14 -6.26 -18.37 15.61
C GLU A 14 -4.80 -18.19 15.17
N ALA A 15 -4.47 -17.03 14.59
CA ALA A 15 -3.10 -16.66 14.22
C ALA A 15 -2.24 -16.19 15.41
N GLY A 16 -2.77 -16.20 16.63
CA GLY A 16 -2.06 -15.73 17.83
C GLY A 16 -1.71 -14.23 17.81
N ARG A 17 -2.38 -13.43 16.96
CA ARG A 17 -2.09 -12.00 16.78
C ARG A 17 -2.73 -11.19 17.92
N PRO A 18 -1.94 -10.42 18.69
CA PRO A 18 -2.50 -9.57 19.75
C PRO A 18 -3.42 -8.48 19.18
N LYS A 19 -4.50 -8.15 19.91
CA LYS A 19 -5.51 -7.14 19.50
C LYS A 19 -4.94 -5.76 19.17
N ARG A 20 -3.78 -5.37 19.72
CA ARG A 20 -3.11 -4.11 19.34
C ARG A 20 -2.72 -4.04 17.85
N HIS A 21 -2.63 -5.18 17.17
CA HIS A 21 -2.32 -5.27 15.74
C HIS A 21 -3.55 -5.38 14.84
N THR A 22 -4.77 -5.15 15.35
CA THR A 22 -5.99 -5.24 14.53
C THR A 22 -5.96 -4.31 13.32
N HIS A 23 -5.33 -3.14 13.46
CA HIS A 23 -5.19 -2.17 12.37
C HIS A 23 -3.83 -2.24 11.66
N ALA A 24 -3.00 -3.24 11.96
CA ALA A 24 -1.72 -3.43 11.30
C ALA A 24 -1.97 -4.08 9.93
N LEU A 25 -2.33 -3.24 8.95
CA LEU A 25 -2.64 -3.61 7.58
C LEU A 25 -1.44 -3.48 6.62
N ALA A 26 -0.29 -3.00 7.10
CA ALA A 26 0.87 -2.73 6.24
C ALA A 26 1.27 -3.93 5.36
N ALA A 27 1.21 -5.16 5.90
CA ALA A 27 1.55 -6.38 5.16
C ALA A 27 0.54 -6.77 4.07
N GLN A 28 -0.69 -6.26 4.14
CA GLN A 28 -1.81 -6.57 3.23
C GLN A 28 -2.41 -5.28 2.65
N TRP A 29 -1.63 -4.21 2.61
CA TRP A 29 -2.10 -2.87 2.24
C TRP A 29 -2.65 -2.85 0.82
N ALA A 30 -1.91 -3.43 -0.14
CA ALA A 30 -2.31 -3.49 -1.53
C ALA A 30 -3.63 -4.28 -1.72
N GLU A 31 -3.76 -5.44 -1.07
CA GLU A 31 -4.97 -6.26 -1.10
C GLU A 31 -6.17 -5.52 -0.52
N HIS A 32 -5.98 -4.82 0.61
CA HIS A 32 -7.01 -4.02 1.23
C HIS A 32 -7.47 -2.87 0.32
N MET A 33 -6.53 -2.16 -0.32
CA MET A 33 -6.85 -1.07 -1.23
C MET A 33 -7.52 -1.55 -2.52
N ASN A 34 -7.10 -2.69 -3.06
CA ASN A 34 -7.75 -3.29 -4.22
C ASN A 34 -9.18 -3.72 -3.90
N TRP A 35 -9.41 -4.29 -2.71
CA TRP A 35 -10.76 -4.62 -2.24
C TRP A 35 -11.65 -3.38 -2.06
N LEU A 36 -11.07 -2.24 -1.65
CA LEU A 36 -11.79 -0.97 -1.60
C LEU A 36 -12.09 -0.43 -3.00
N ALA A 37 -11.13 -0.48 -3.92
CA ALA A 37 -11.29 -0.01 -5.29
C ALA A 37 -12.40 -0.77 -6.03
N ASP A 38 -12.46 -2.10 -5.86
CA ASP A 38 -13.51 -2.96 -6.43
C ASP A 38 -14.93 -2.54 -5.97
N GLN A 39 -15.08 -2.11 -4.72
CA GLN A 39 -16.38 -1.65 -4.20
C GLN A 39 -16.87 -0.34 -4.81
N VAL A 40 -15.96 0.50 -5.31
CA VAL A 40 -16.29 1.80 -5.94
C VAL A 40 -16.15 1.77 -7.47
N GLY A 41 -15.71 0.65 -8.05
CA GLY A 41 -15.48 0.51 -9.49
C GLY A 41 -14.22 1.23 -9.99
N GLU A 42 -13.26 1.48 -9.10
CA GLU A 42 -11.98 2.10 -9.43
C GLU A 42 -10.94 1.02 -9.80
N PRO A 43 -9.91 1.36 -10.59
CA PRO A 43 -8.87 0.41 -10.94
C PRO A 43 -8.03 0.00 -9.71
N PRO A 44 -7.49 -1.23 -9.71
CA PRO A 44 -6.59 -1.67 -8.64
C PRO A 44 -5.32 -0.82 -8.61
N VAL A 45 -4.63 -0.86 -7.47
CA VAL A 45 -3.34 -0.21 -7.27
C VAL A 45 -2.34 -0.72 -8.32
N GLU A 46 -1.67 0.21 -8.99
CA GLU A 46 -0.66 -0.11 -10.00
C GLU A 46 0.51 -0.90 -9.37
N PRO A 47 1.02 -1.96 -10.02
CA PRO A 47 2.07 -2.82 -9.44
C PRO A 47 3.32 -2.07 -8.98
N TRP A 48 3.76 -1.06 -9.74
CA TRP A 48 4.94 -0.26 -9.41
C TRP A 48 4.77 0.51 -8.08
N LYS A 49 3.54 0.90 -7.71
CA LYS A 49 3.27 1.56 -6.41
C LYS A 49 3.43 0.58 -5.25
N CYS A 50 3.06 -0.68 -5.45
CA CYS A 50 3.30 -1.74 -4.48
C CYS A 50 4.80 -1.98 -4.30
N GLU A 51 5.56 -2.06 -5.39
CA GLU A 51 7.02 -2.26 -5.34
C GLU A 51 7.73 -1.11 -4.61
N VAL A 52 7.33 0.13 -4.86
CA VAL A 52 7.88 1.29 -4.13
C VAL A 52 7.54 1.20 -2.64
N PHE A 53 6.31 0.87 -2.30
CA PHE A 53 5.89 0.73 -0.90
C PHE A 53 6.68 -0.38 -0.17
N ASP A 54 6.85 -1.53 -0.82
CA ASP A 54 7.59 -2.67 -0.26
C ASP A 54 9.07 -2.33 -0.05
N LYS A 55 9.70 -1.63 -1.00
CA LYS A 55 11.08 -1.13 -0.86
C LYS A 55 11.20 -0.18 0.33
N VAL A 56 10.28 0.79 0.46
CA VAL A 56 10.29 1.75 1.58
C VAL A 56 10.08 1.03 2.91
N LEU A 57 9.13 0.09 2.98
CA LEU A 57 8.87 -0.68 4.19
C LEU A 57 10.11 -1.52 4.59
N ALA A 58 10.76 -2.16 3.63
CA ALA A 58 11.98 -2.93 3.86
C ALA A 58 13.11 -2.04 4.41
N SER A 59 13.33 -0.84 3.86
CA SER A 59 14.35 0.08 4.35
C SER A 59 14.05 0.60 5.76
N ILE A 60 12.79 0.89 6.07
CA ILE A 60 12.36 1.29 7.43
C ILE A 60 12.64 0.15 8.43
N LEU A 61 12.30 -1.09 8.06
CA LEU A 61 12.55 -2.26 8.90
C LEU A 61 14.06 -2.56 9.06
N ALA A 62 14.87 -2.21 8.07
CA ALA A 62 16.33 -2.29 8.12
C ALA A 62 16.99 -1.16 8.93
N LEU A 63 16.20 -0.19 9.42
CA LEU A 63 16.69 1.01 10.12
C LEU A 63 17.71 1.81 9.29
N ASP A 64 17.54 1.82 7.97
CA ASP A 64 18.37 2.64 7.09
C ASP A 64 18.03 4.12 7.30
N GLU A 65 18.90 4.88 7.97
CA GLU A 65 18.69 6.31 8.22
C GLU A 65 18.67 7.13 6.92
N ALA A 66 19.30 6.63 5.85
CA ALA A 66 19.33 7.28 4.55
C ALA A 66 18.15 6.88 3.64
N TYR A 67 17.19 6.07 4.12
CA TYR A 67 16.10 5.59 3.28
C TYR A 67 15.25 6.71 2.68
N ARG A 68 15.20 7.88 3.33
CA ARG A 68 14.46 9.05 2.82
C ARG A 68 15.19 9.78 1.71
N ASP A 69 16.52 9.70 1.72
CA ASP A 69 17.38 10.44 0.80
C ASP A 69 17.81 9.59 -0.40
N ARG A 70 17.80 8.25 -0.27
CA ARG A 70 18.24 7.30 -1.29
C ARG A 70 17.06 6.53 -1.89
N TRP A 71 16.47 7.10 -2.95
CA TRP A 71 15.37 6.48 -3.70
C TRP A 71 15.78 6.06 -5.12
N GLU A 72 16.77 6.74 -5.71
CA GLU A 72 17.21 6.59 -7.10
C GLU A 72 18.71 6.23 -7.17
N GLN A 73 19.09 5.01 -6.84
CA GLN A 73 20.33 4.46 -7.42
C GLN A 73 19.89 3.58 -8.60
N GLU A 74 19.97 4.17 -9.78
CA GLU A 74 19.46 3.70 -11.07
C GLU A 74 19.94 2.28 -11.43
N GLU A 75 19.05 1.46 -12.00
CA GLU A 75 19.49 0.69 -13.16
C GLU A 75 19.55 1.67 -14.33
N ASP A 76 20.76 2.16 -14.56
CA ASP A 76 21.12 2.99 -15.70
C ASP A 76 20.94 2.14 -16.98
N GLY A 77 19.80 2.31 -17.66
CA GLY A 77 19.34 1.30 -18.63
C GLY A 77 18.25 1.71 -19.62
N GLY A 78 18.08 3.00 -19.92
CA GLY A 78 17.52 3.43 -21.20
C GLY A 78 16.01 3.68 -21.32
N SER A 79 15.69 4.95 -21.59
CA SER A 79 14.60 5.45 -22.45
C SER A 79 13.14 5.38 -21.97
N SER A 80 12.67 6.55 -21.51
CA SER A 80 11.39 7.18 -21.84
C SER A 80 10.09 6.40 -21.58
N GLY A 81 9.54 6.56 -20.38
CA GLY A 81 8.13 6.32 -20.06
C GLY A 81 7.57 7.48 -19.24
N HIS A 82 6.97 8.44 -19.95
CA HIS A 82 6.13 9.55 -19.49
C HIS A 82 5.85 9.66 -17.96
N GLN A 83 6.42 10.69 -17.32
CA GLN A 83 5.95 11.18 -16.03
C GLN A 83 4.58 11.84 -16.23
N GLU A 84 3.49 11.10 -16.06
CA GLU A 84 2.19 11.72 -15.81
C GLU A 84 2.03 11.89 -14.31
N GLY A 85 2.57 12.99 -13.79
CA GLY A 85 2.29 13.44 -12.43
C GLY A 85 0.78 13.48 -12.22
N ILE A 86 0.33 12.97 -11.07
CA ILE A 86 -1.08 12.93 -10.67
C ILE A 86 -1.68 14.33 -10.81
N ARG A 87 -2.37 14.59 -11.93
CA ARG A 87 -3.27 15.74 -12.05
C ARG A 87 -4.51 15.39 -11.26
N ILE A 88 -4.52 15.73 -9.98
CA ILE A 88 -5.77 15.84 -9.23
C ILE A 88 -6.56 16.95 -9.93
N ARG A 89 -7.48 16.59 -10.83
CA ARG A 89 -8.45 17.53 -11.37
C ARG A 89 -9.36 17.93 -10.22
N ALA A 90 -9.06 19.07 -9.60
CA ALA A 90 -10.02 19.79 -8.77
C ALA A 90 -11.13 20.33 -9.67
N SER A 91 -12.12 19.50 -10.02
CA SER A 91 -13.39 19.94 -10.62
C SER A 91 -14.39 18.78 -10.66
N SER A 92 -15.21 18.67 -9.61
CA SER A 92 -16.68 18.60 -9.72
C SER A 92 -17.27 18.48 -8.30
N ILE A 93 -17.28 19.60 -7.58
CA ILE A 93 -18.28 19.89 -6.55
C ILE A 93 -18.79 21.29 -6.88
N MET A 94 -19.77 21.34 -7.77
CA MET A 94 -20.94 22.23 -7.79
C MET A 94 -21.74 21.97 -9.05
#